data_AF-A0A8I6AL80-F1
#
_entry.id   AF-A0A8I6AL80-F1
#
_cell.length_a   1.000
_cell.length_b   1.000
_cell.length_c   1.000
_cell.angle_alpha   90.00
_cell.angle_beta   90.00
_cell.angle_gamma   90.00
#
_symmetry.space_group_name_H-M   'P 1'
#
loop_
_entity.id
_entity.type
_entity.pdbx_description
1 polymer ?
#
loop_
_entity_poly.entity_id
_entity_poly.type
_entity_poly.pdbx_seq_one_letter_code
_entity_poly.pdbx_strand_id
1 'polypeptide(L)'
;MTGAKRKKRSVLWGKMHTPHREDIKQWCKRRLPILEWAPQYNLKENLLPDTVSGVLLAVQQVTQGLSFAILSSVHPVFGLYGSLFPAIIYAIFGMGRHVATGTFALTSLISANAVERLVPQSNRNLTTQSNSSVLGLSEFELQRIGVAAAVSFLGGVIQLVMFVLQLGNATFLLTEPVISAMTTGAATHVVTSQVKYLLGIKMPYISGPLGFFYIYAYVFENIKSVQLEALLLSLLSIVVLVLVKELNEQFKRKIKVVLPVDLVLDPSAPCSPNEHPLRSAHGSFRSCTCRLRGLAGSRTRICQEVQIFS
;
A
#
# COMPACT_ATOMS: atom_id res chain seq x y z
N MET A 1 57.92 -5.67 -39.56
CA MET A 1 56.48 -5.93 -39.78
C MET A 1 56.31 -7.45 -39.77
N THR A 2 55.58 -8.15 -38.89
CA THR A 2 54.67 -7.87 -37.78
C THR A 2 54.80 -9.08 -36.84
N GLY A 3 55.29 -8.88 -35.62
CA GLY A 3 55.44 -9.94 -34.63
C GLY A 3 54.19 -10.06 -33.76
N ALA A 4 53.22 -10.87 -34.17
CA ALA A 4 52.06 -11.20 -33.35
C ALA A 4 52.39 -12.40 -32.44
N LYS A 5 52.91 -12.15 -31.24
CA LYS A 5 53.05 -13.19 -30.20
C LYS A 5 51.66 -13.61 -29.71
N ARG A 6 51.26 -14.82 -30.09
CA ARG A 6 50.11 -15.59 -29.59
C ARG A 6 50.22 -15.72 -28.06
N LYS A 7 49.44 -14.91 -27.32
CA LYS A 7 49.43 -14.91 -25.84
C LYS A 7 48.86 -16.24 -25.34
N LYS A 8 49.71 -16.98 -24.63
CA LYS A 8 49.50 -18.33 -24.10
C LYS A 8 48.23 -18.39 -23.24
N ARG A 9 47.27 -19.20 -23.68
CA ARG A 9 46.05 -19.61 -22.97
C ARG A 9 46.46 -20.67 -21.93
N SER A 10 47.10 -20.25 -20.84
CA SER A 10 47.51 -21.17 -19.76
C SER A 10 47.73 -20.43 -18.43
N VAL A 11 46.65 -19.93 -17.82
CA VAL A 11 46.56 -19.74 -16.37
C VAL A 11 45.13 -20.12 -15.96
N LEU A 12 44.74 -21.34 -16.31
CA LEU A 12 43.62 -22.04 -15.71
C LEU A 12 44.20 -22.84 -14.56
N TRP A 13 43.56 -22.74 -13.40
CA TRP A 13 43.81 -23.50 -12.17
C TRP A 13 45.04 -23.10 -11.35
N GLY A 14 44.79 -22.27 -10.33
CA GLY A 14 45.80 -22.00 -9.30
C GLY A 14 45.44 -20.87 -8.35
N LYS A 15 44.21 -20.84 -7.83
CA LYS A 15 43.87 -20.15 -6.58
C LYS A 15 42.49 -20.61 -6.13
N MET A 16 42.46 -21.74 -5.43
CA MET A 16 41.36 -22.09 -4.55
C MET A 16 41.40 -21.07 -3.41
N HIS A 17 40.69 -19.96 -3.57
CA HIS A 17 40.58 -18.95 -2.52
C HIS A 17 39.81 -19.58 -1.37
N THR A 18 40.53 -19.91 -0.30
CA THR A 18 39.98 -20.02 1.05
C THR A 18 39.11 -18.78 1.29
N PRO A 19 37.80 -18.92 1.62
CA PRO A 19 36.93 -17.76 1.82
C PRO A 19 37.47 -16.95 3.00
N HIS A 20 38.15 -15.86 2.69
CA HIS A 20 38.78 -15.01 3.69
C HIS A 20 37.68 -14.12 4.30
N ARG A 21 37.79 -13.74 5.58
CA ARG A 21 36.80 -12.88 6.27
C ARG A 21 36.40 -11.60 5.51
N GLU A 22 37.26 -11.16 4.59
CA GLU A 22 37.07 -10.02 3.69
C GLU A 22 35.98 -10.27 2.63
N ASP A 23 35.93 -11.47 2.03
CA ASP A 23 34.92 -11.87 1.03
C ASP A 23 33.53 -11.97 1.67
N ILE A 24 33.46 -12.50 2.91
CA ILE A 24 32.22 -12.58 3.68
C ILE A 24 31.74 -11.18 4.08
N LYS A 25 32.65 -10.27 4.46
CA LYS A 25 32.31 -8.88 4.73
C LYS A 25 31.82 -8.16 3.48
N GLN A 26 32.44 -8.36 2.32
CA GLN A 26 31.97 -7.78 1.05
C GLN A 26 30.64 -8.37 0.59
N TRP A 27 30.45 -9.68 0.76
CA TRP A 27 29.19 -10.35 0.48
C TRP A 27 28.06 -9.85 1.39
N CYS A 28 28.35 -9.69 2.69
CA CYS A 28 27.42 -9.15 3.68
C CYS A 28 27.10 -7.67 3.41
N LYS A 29 28.09 -6.84 3.06
CA LYS A 29 27.87 -5.44 2.64
C LYS A 29 27.02 -5.33 1.38
N ARG A 30 27.22 -6.23 0.40
CA ARG A 30 26.40 -6.28 -0.83
C ARG A 30 24.97 -6.75 -0.58
N ARG A 31 24.71 -7.54 0.47
CA ARG A 31 23.39 -8.08 0.81
C ARG A 31 22.64 -7.24 1.83
N LEU A 32 23.34 -6.53 2.70
CA LEU A 32 22.79 -5.65 3.72
C LEU A 32 23.29 -4.22 3.47
N PRO A 33 22.66 -3.49 2.53
CA PRO A 33 23.00 -2.11 2.21
C PRO A 33 22.91 -1.18 3.43
N ILE A 34 22.16 -1.57 4.47
CA ILE A 34 22.09 -0.88 5.76
C ILE A 34 23.45 -0.65 6.41
N LEU A 35 24.40 -1.57 6.29
CA LEU A 35 25.73 -1.42 6.87
C LEU A 35 26.61 -0.43 6.11
N GLU A 36 26.24 -0.06 4.89
CA GLU A 36 26.98 0.90 4.07
C GLU A 36 26.51 2.33 4.32
N TRP A 37 25.19 2.57 4.36
CA TRP A 37 24.64 3.91 4.55
C TRP A 37 24.54 4.34 6.01
N ALA A 38 24.32 3.42 6.97
CA ALA A 38 24.22 3.76 8.38
C ALA A 38 25.47 4.47 8.96
N PRO A 39 26.71 4.02 8.68
CA PRO A 39 27.90 4.68 9.23
C PRO A 39 28.24 6.02 8.56
N GLN A 40 27.75 6.28 7.35
CA GLN A 40 27.96 7.54 6.63
C GLN A 40 26.88 8.60 6.96
N TYR A 41 26.01 8.31 7.91
CA TYR A 41 24.84 9.13 8.17
C TYR A 41 25.13 10.35 9.06
N ASN A 42 24.98 11.55 8.49
CA ASN A 42 25.08 12.82 9.22
C ASN A 42 23.85 13.05 10.11
N LEU A 43 23.93 12.58 11.36
CA LEU A 43 22.85 12.68 12.35
C LEU A 43 22.36 14.11 12.59
N LYS A 44 23.22 15.12 12.55
CA LYS A 44 22.84 16.50 12.90
C LYS A 44 21.96 17.18 11.84
N GLU A 45 22.15 16.85 10.56
CA GLU A 45 21.46 17.52 9.46
C GLU A 45 20.21 16.78 9.00
N ASN A 46 20.24 15.44 9.03
CA ASN A 46 19.20 14.61 8.43
C ASN A 46 18.21 14.04 9.45
N LEU A 47 18.52 14.04 10.75
CA LEU A 47 17.62 13.44 11.75
C LEU A 47 16.26 14.15 11.83
N LEU A 48 16.24 15.49 11.81
CA LEU A 48 14.99 16.26 11.85
C LEU A 48 14.08 16.01 10.62
N PRO A 49 14.55 16.18 9.37
CA PRO A 49 13.69 15.95 8.21
C PRO A 49 13.27 14.49 8.06
N ASP A 50 14.12 13.53 8.42
CA ASP A 50 13.77 12.10 8.32
C ASP A 50 12.80 11.67 9.43
N THR A 51 12.89 12.25 10.63
CA THR A 51 11.91 11.98 11.69
C THR A 51 10.54 12.56 11.35
N VAL A 52 10.49 13.80 10.85
CA VAL A 52 9.21 14.44 10.45
C VAL A 52 8.57 13.70 9.28
N SER A 53 9.34 13.34 8.25
CA SER A 53 8.82 12.57 7.12
C SER A 53 8.44 11.14 7.50
N GLY A 54 9.19 10.49 8.38
CA GLY A 54 8.85 9.16 8.91
C GLY A 54 7.53 9.16 9.71
N VAL A 55 7.32 10.15 10.58
CA VAL A 55 6.05 10.31 11.32
C VAL A 55 4.89 10.56 10.36
N LEU A 56 5.08 11.43 9.36
CA LEU A 56 4.06 11.71 8.35
C LEU A 56 3.68 10.44 7.56
N LEU A 57 4.68 9.69 7.10
CA LEU A 57 4.47 8.44 6.38
C LEU A 57 3.79 7.38 7.27
N ALA A 58 4.15 7.30 8.55
CA ALA A 58 3.50 6.37 9.48
C ALA A 58 2.01 6.68 9.64
N VAL A 59 1.65 7.96 9.82
CA VAL A 59 0.24 8.38 9.91
C VAL A 59 -0.51 8.07 8.61
N GLN A 60 0.06 8.40 7.46
CA GLN A 60 -0.55 8.11 6.16
C GLN A 60 -0.76 6.60 5.96
N GLN A 61 0.22 5.80 6.36
CA GLN A 61 0.19 4.34 6.19
C GLN A 61 -0.84 3.66 7.09
N VAL A 62 -1.16 4.22 8.25
CA VAL A 62 -2.22 3.73 9.14
C VAL A 62 -3.59 3.91 8.48
N THR A 63 -3.91 5.10 7.98
CA THR A 63 -5.19 5.37 7.32
C THR A 63 -5.34 4.54 6.04
N GLN A 64 -4.31 4.52 5.19
CA GLN A 64 -4.32 3.75 3.94
C GLN A 64 -4.43 2.24 4.20
N GLY A 65 -3.71 1.73 5.21
CA GLY A 65 -3.77 0.32 5.60
C GLY A 65 -5.16 -0.12 6.05
N LEU A 66 -5.86 0.72 6.81
CA LEU A 66 -7.23 0.48 7.26
C LEU A 66 -8.21 0.38 6.08
N SER A 67 -8.19 1.37 5.18
CA SER A 67 -9.08 1.39 4.01
C SER A 67 -8.84 0.20 3.07
N PHE A 68 -7.57 -0.17 2.87
CA PHE A 68 -7.20 -1.26 1.98
C PHE A 68 -7.48 -2.66 2.55
N ALA A 69 -7.53 -2.83 3.87
CA ALA A 69 -8.00 -4.08 4.49
C ALA A 69 -9.51 -4.29 4.30
N ILE A 70 -10.28 -3.22 4.44
CA ILE A 70 -11.72 -3.26 4.15
C ILE A 70 -11.95 -3.58 2.67
N LEU A 71 -11.12 -3.03 1.78
CA LEU A 71 -11.19 -3.32 0.34
C LEU A 71 -10.80 -4.76 -0.01
N SER A 72 -9.91 -5.40 0.77
CA SER A 72 -9.56 -6.81 0.60
C SER A 72 -10.55 -7.77 1.25
N SER A 73 -11.65 -7.25 1.82
CA SER A 73 -12.70 -8.01 2.48
C SER A 73 -12.18 -8.85 3.66
N VAL A 74 -11.17 -8.33 4.36
CA VAL A 74 -10.50 -8.89 5.56
C VAL A 74 -10.64 -7.91 6.73
N HIS A 75 -10.52 -8.41 7.96
CA HIS A 75 -10.60 -7.57 9.15
C HIS A 75 -9.51 -6.45 9.16
N PRO A 76 -9.87 -5.19 9.46
CA PRO A 76 -9.00 -4.01 9.51
C PRO A 76 -7.60 -4.18 10.11
N VAL A 77 -7.51 -4.93 11.22
CA VAL A 77 -6.27 -5.12 11.98
C VAL A 77 -5.16 -5.74 11.13
N PHE A 78 -5.50 -6.58 10.16
CA PHE A 78 -4.51 -7.18 9.25
C PHE A 78 -3.95 -6.19 8.23
N GLY A 79 -4.65 -5.10 7.93
CA GLY A 79 -4.12 -4.00 7.12
C GLY A 79 -2.97 -3.26 7.81
N LEU A 80 -3.07 -3.08 9.13
CA LEU A 80 -1.99 -2.51 9.94
C LEU A 80 -0.78 -3.44 10.02
N TYR A 81 -0.99 -4.74 10.16
CA TYR A 81 0.12 -5.70 10.08
C TYR A 81 0.76 -5.71 8.68
N GLY A 82 -0.06 -5.69 7.64
CA GLY A 82 0.37 -5.65 6.24
C GLY A 82 1.14 -4.38 5.85
N SER A 83 1.12 -3.34 6.67
CA SER A 83 1.86 -2.11 6.41
C SER A 83 3.08 -1.90 7.30
N LEU A 84 3.03 -2.38 8.55
CA LEU A 84 4.15 -2.28 9.49
C LEU A 84 5.30 -3.22 9.15
N PHE A 85 5.00 -4.51 8.94
CA PHE A 85 6.04 -5.52 8.75
C PHE A 85 6.85 -5.32 7.46
N PRO A 86 6.25 -5.04 6.29
CA PRO A 86 7.02 -4.78 5.07
C PRO A 86 7.95 -3.57 5.20
N ALA A 87 7.52 -2.51 5.88
CA ALA A 87 8.36 -1.33 6.11
C ALA A 87 9.62 -1.66 6.95
N ILE A 88 9.48 -2.46 8.00
CA ILE A 88 10.61 -2.92 8.83
C ILE A 88 11.55 -3.81 8.02
N ILE A 89 11.00 -4.75 7.25
CA ILE A 89 11.78 -5.66 6.40
C ILE A 89 12.55 -4.85 5.33
N TYR A 90 11.88 -3.89 4.69
CA TYR A 90 12.49 -3.02 3.68
C TYR A 90 13.55 -2.10 4.28
N ALA A 91 13.40 -1.64 5.52
CA ALA A 91 14.43 -0.84 6.18
C ALA A 91 15.76 -1.60 6.35
N ILE A 92 15.71 -2.93 6.56
CA ILE A 92 16.89 -3.78 6.76
C ILE A 92 17.52 -4.20 5.43
N PHE A 93 16.70 -4.62 4.45
CA PHE A 93 17.16 -5.22 3.19
C PHE A 93 17.10 -4.28 1.98
N GLY A 94 16.48 -3.11 2.11
CA GLY A 94 16.21 -2.18 1.01
C GLY A 94 17.45 -1.40 0.59
N MET A 95 17.66 -1.31 -0.74
CA MET A 95 18.78 -0.57 -1.32
C MET A 95 18.54 0.95 -1.40
N GLY A 96 17.27 1.39 -1.36
CA GLY A 96 16.90 2.80 -1.51
C GLY A 96 16.52 3.46 -0.19
N ARG A 97 17.23 4.53 0.19
CA ARG A 97 17.01 5.30 1.43
C ARG A 97 15.65 6.01 1.51
N HIS A 98 15.09 6.43 0.37
CA HIS A 98 13.89 7.28 0.29
C HIS A 98 12.63 6.53 -0.19
N VAL A 99 12.69 5.20 -0.26
CA VAL A 99 11.57 4.38 -0.70
C VAL A 99 10.90 3.77 0.53
N ALA A 100 9.59 3.95 0.64
CA ALA A 100 8.77 3.30 1.65
C ALA A 100 7.86 2.28 0.98
N THR A 101 7.91 1.04 1.45
CA THR A 101 7.02 -0.03 0.98
C THR A 101 5.80 -0.12 1.87
N GLY A 102 4.61 -0.21 1.29
CA GLY A 102 3.35 -0.32 2.01
C GLY A 102 2.29 -1.12 1.25
N THR A 103 1.06 -1.03 1.71
CA THR A 103 -0.11 -1.64 1.08
C THR A 103 -0.51 -0.90 -0.21
N PHE A 104 -0.99 -1.64 -1.22
CA PHE A 104 -1.31 -1.11 -2.55
C PHE A 104 -2.73 -1.46 -2.98
N ALA A 105 -3.50 -0.47 -3.46
CA ALA A 105 -4.93 -0.61 -3.76
C ALA A 105 -5.23 -1.77 -4.73
N LEU A 106 -4.45 -1.90 -5.82
CA LEU A 106 -4.65 -2.97 -6.80
C LEU A 106 -4.41 -4.36 -6.20
N THR A 107 -3.37 -4.51 -5.36
CA THR A 107 -3.05 -5.81 -4.74
C THR A 107 -4.15 -6.23 -3.77
N SER A 108 -4.70 -5.28 -3.01
CA SER A 108 -5.85 -5.53 -2.13
C SER A 108 -7.09 -5.95 -2.92
N LEU A 109 -7.34 -5.31 -4.06
CA LEU A 109 -8.49 -5.63 -4.91
C LEU A 109 -8.37 -7.01 -5.60
N ILE A 110 -7.17 -7.38 -6.05
CA ILE A 110 -6.91 -8.72 -6.61
C ILE A 110 -7.04 -9.79 -5.51
N SER A 111 -6.52 -9.51 -4.31
CA SER A 111 -6.69 -10.38 -3.15
C SER A 111 -8.16 -10.53 -2.75
N ALA A 112 -8.94 -9.44 -2.75
CA ALA A 112 -10.39 -9.45 -2.51
C ALA A 112 -11.10 -10.40 -3.46
N ASN A 113 -10.77 -10.34 -4.76
CA ASN A 113 -11.34 -11.22 -5.78
C ASN A 113 -11.04 -12.69 -5.48
N ALA A 114 -9.84 -13.02 -5.02
CA ALA A 114 -9.51 -14.38 -4.63
C ALA A 114 -10.33 -14.83 -3.41
N VAL A 115 -10.37 -14.00 -2.35
CA VAL A 115 -11.09 -14.30 -1.11
C VAL A 115 -12.59 -14.49 -1.37
N GLU A 116 -13.21 -13.63 -2.16
CA GLU A 116 -14.65 -13.68 -2.42
C GLU A 116 -15.06 -14.84 -3.34
N ARG A 117 -14.18 -15.27 -4.25
CA ARG A 117 -14.40 -16.46 -5.08
C ARG A 117 -14.30 -17.76 -4.30
N LEU A 118 -13.37 -17.83 -3.33
CA LEU A 118 -13.14 -19.01 -2.50
C LEU A 118 -14.09 -19.09 -1.31
N VAL A 119 -14.54 -17.94 -0.80
CA VAL A 119 -15.45 -17.82 0.34
C VAL A 119 -16.62 -16.89 -0.02
N PRO A 120 -17.54 -17.34 -0.91
CA PRO A 120 -18.72 -16.58 -1.23
C PRO A 120 -19.56 -16.37 0.03
N GLN A 121 -20.17 -15.18 0.15
CA GLN A 121 -21.16 -14.84 1.17
C GLN A 121 -22.43 -15.68 0.95
N SER A 122 -22.37 -16.98 1.19
CA SER A 122 -23.55 -17.83 1.15
C SER A 122 -24.28 -17.63 2.47
N ASN A 123 -25.54 -17.17 2.41
CA ASN A 123 -26.47 -17.12 3.54
C ASN A 123 -26.63 -18.53 4.10
N ARG A 124 -25.68 -18.96 4.93
CA ARG A 124 -25.77 -20.21 5.66
C ARG A 124 -26.83 -19.94 6.72
N ASN A 125 -28.03 -20.47 6.50
CA ASN A 125 -29.09 -20.48 7.50
C ASN A 125 -28.51 -21.13 8.76
N LEU A 126 -28.18 -20.28 9.74
CA LEU A 126 -27.55 -20.62 11.01
C LEU A 126 -28.50 -21.51 11.82
N THR A 127 -28.50 -22.80 11.54
CA THR A 127 -29.31 -23.81 12.25
C THR A 127 -28.48 -24.74 13.12
N THR A 128 -27.17 -24.52 13.24
CA THR A 128 -26.31 -25.26 14.16
C THR A 128 -25.46 -24.29 14.97
N GLN A 129 -26.08 -23.82 16.05
CA GLN A 129 -25.47 -23.12 17.17
C GLN A 129 -24.43 -24.05 17.82
N SER A 130 -23.20 -24.04 17.30
CA SER A 130 -22.03 -24.60 17.98
C SER A 130 -21.28 -23.43 18.59
N ASN A 131 -21.60 -23.14 19.86
CA ASN A 131 -20.92 -22.12 20.65
C ASN A 131 -19.46 -22.55 20.86
N SER A 132 -18.55 -22.15 19.97
CA SER A 132 -17.11 -22.37 20.13
C SER A 132 -16.29 -21.27 19.45
N SER A 133 -16.64 -20.00 19.64
CA SER A 133 -15.85 -18.86 19.19
C SER A 133 -14.78 -18.51 20.24
N VAL A 134 -13.59 -19.11 20.14
CA VAL A 134 -12.48 -18.90 21.09
C VAL A 134 -11.89 -17.47 21.03
N LEU A 135 -12.20 -16.67 19.99
CA LEU A 135 -11.59 -15.35 19.77
C LEU A 135 -12.59 -14.22 19.46
N GLY A 136 -13.90 -14.42 19.59
CA GLY A 136 -14.91 -13.41 19.22
C GLY A 136 -14.96 -13.06 17.71
N LEU A 137 -14.12 -13.70 16.89
CA LEU A 137 -14.14 -13.66 15.43
C LEU A 137 -15.06 -14.75 14.90
N SER A 138 -15.88 -14.43 13.91
CA SER A 138 -16.75 -15.41 13.25
C SER A 138 -15.90 -16.45 12.49
N GLU A 139 -16.34 -17.71 12.43
CA GLU A 139 -15.65 -18.76 11.65
C GLU A 139 -15.45 -18.34 10.18
N PHE A 140 -16.38 -17.55 9.68
CA PHE A 140 -16.35 -16.94 8.36
C PHE A 140 -15.18 -15.95 8.17
N GLU A 141 -14.94 -15.06 9.14
CA GLU A 141 -13.81 -14.14 9.10
C GLU A 141 -12.47 -14.88 9.16
N LEU A 142 -12.38 -15.93 9.98
CA LEU A 142 -11.18 -16.76 10.07
C LEU A 142 -10.86 -17.43 8.73
N GLN A 143 -11.88 -17.93 8.02
CA GLN A 143 -11.70 -18.52 6.69
C GLN A 143 -11.20 -17.49 5.67
N ARG A 144 -11.73 -16.25 5.69
CA ARG A 144 -11.28 -15.16 4.81
C ARG A 144 -9.82 -14.78 5.06
N ILE A 145 -9.43 -14.67 6.32
CA ILE A 145 -8.04 -14.39 6.72
C ILE A 145 -7.12 -15.52 6.25
N GLY A 146 -7.55 -16.78 6.39
CA GLY A 146 -6.79 -17.95 5.93
C GLY A 146 -6.53 -17.92 4.43
N VAL A 147 -7.53 -17.59 3.62
CA VAL A 147 -7.37 -17.46 2.15
C VAL A 147 -6.42 -16.30 1.80
N ALA A 148 -6.61 -15.14 2.42
CA ALA A 148 -5.73 -13.99 2.19
C ALA A 148 -4.26 -14.28 2.56
N ALA A 149 -4.04 -15.01 3.66
CA ALA A 149 -2.72 -15.44 4.10
C ALA A 149 -2.09 -16.43 3.11
N ALA A 150 -2.86 -17.40 2.60
CA ALA A 150 -2.40 -18.37 1.61
C ALA A 150 -2.00 -17.70 0.28
N VAL A 151 -2.82 -16.76 -0.21
CA VAL A 151 -2.52 -16.00 -1.44
C VAL A 151 -1.25 -15.15 -1.25
N SER A 152 -1.11 -14.49 -0.11
CA SER A 152 0.07 -13.68 0.20
C SER A 152 1.33 -14.53 0.33
N PHE A 153 1.23 -15.70 0.98
CA PHE A 153 2.33 -16.66 1.11
C PHE A 153 2.77 -17.19 -0.26
N LEU A 154 1.83 -17.60 -1.11
CA LEU A 154 2.12 -18.05 -2.47
C LEU A 154 2.78 -16.94 -3.30
N GLY A 155 2.28 -15.70 -3.18
CA GLY A 155 2.89 -14.53 -3.81
C GLY A 155 4.34 -14.32 -3.39
N GLY A 156 4.64 -14.46 -2.09
CA GLY A 156 6.00 -14.38 -1.55
C GLY A 156 6.92 -15.52 -2.06
N VAL A 157 6.41 -16.75 -2.14
CA VAL A 157 7.16 -17.88 -2.72
C VAL A 157 7.48 -17.62 -4.19
N ILE A 158 6.52 -17.13 -4.98
CA ILE A 158 6.72 -16.79 -6.39
C ILE A 158 7.77 -15.67 -6.52
N GLN A 159 7.71 -14.62 -5.69
CA GLN A 159 8.70 -13.55 -5.66
C GLN A 159 10.10 -14.07 -5.31
N LEU A 160 10.22 -15.02 -4.37
CA LEU A 160 11.48 -15.66 -4.02
C LEU A 160 12.04 -16.49 -5.18
N VAL A 161 11.18 -17.26 -5.86
CA VAL A 161 11.56 -18.00 -7.07
C VAL A 161 12.06 -17.04 -8.15
N MET A 162 11.34 -15.93 -8.40
CA MET A 162 11.76 -14.91 -9.36
C MET A 162 13.10 -14.26 -8.98
N PHE A 163 13.34 -14.05 -7.68
CA PHE A 163 14.60 -13.54 -7.16
C PHE A 163 15.76 -14.52 -7.42
N VAL A 164 15.56 -15.83 -7.18
CA VAL A 164 16.57 -16.88 -7.44
C VAL A 164 16.86 -16.99 -8.94
N LEU A 165 15.84 -16.88 -9.77
CA LEU A 165 15.98 -16.83 -11.24
C LEU A 165 16.59 -15.52 -11.74
N GLN A 166 16.88 -14.56 -10.86
CA GLN A 166 17.45 -13.24 -11.17
C GLN A 166 16.67 -12.49 -12.26
N LEU A 167 15.34 -12.67 -12.28
CA LEU A 167 14.44 -11.97 -13.21
C LEU A 167 14.44 -10.46 -13.00
N GLY A 168 15.05 -9.96 -11.91
CA GLY A 168 15.31 -8.53 -11.74
C GLY A 168 16.14 -7.93 -12.87
N ASN A 169 17.03 -8.70 -13.51
CA ASN A 169 17.72 -8.23 -14.71
C ASN A 169 16.74 -8.03 -15.89
N ALA A 170 15.70 -8.84 -16.02
CA ALA A 170 14.72 -8.72 -17.11
C ALA A 170 13.85 -7.44 -17.03
N THR A 171 13.91 -6.69 -15.92
CA THR A 171 13.21 -5.41 -15.76
C THR A 171 13.59 -4.37 -16.84
N PHE A 172 14.77 -4.48 -17.47
CA PHE A 172 15.13 -3.58 -18.58
C PHE A 172 14.21 -3.72 -19.81
N LEU A 173 13.43 -4.81 -19.90
CA LEU A 173 12.47 -5.04 -20.99
C LEU A 173 11.17 -4.24 -20.81
N LEU A 174 10.90 -3.75 -19.60
CA LEU A 174 9.72 -2.92 -19.33
C LEU A 174 10.00 -1.49 -19.79
N THR A 175 9.59 -1.19 -21.02
CA THR A 175 9.67 0.17 -21.57
C THR A 175 8.76 1.12 -20.79
N GLU A 176 9.15 2.38 -20.68
CA GLU A 176 8.34 3.46 -20.08
C GLU A 176 6.86 3.49 -20.52
N PRO A 177 6.50 3.33 -21.82
CA PRO A 177 5.10 3.29 -22.23
C PRO A 177 4.31 2.11 -21.66
N VAL A 178 4.93 0.94 -21.45
CA VAL A 178 4.26 -0.23 -20.86
C VAL A 178 3.93 0.03 -19.39
N ILE A 179 4.88 0.62 -18.66
CA ILE A 179 4.67 0.98 -17.25
C ILE A 179 3.57 2.05 -17.15
N SER A 180 3.61 3.08 -18.00
CA SER A 180 2.58 4.12 -18.05
C SER A 180 1.19 3.53 -18.34
N ALA A 181 1.06 2.66 -19.36
CA ALA A 181 -0.20 2.02 -19.69
C ALA A 181 -0.73 1.12 -18.57
N MET A 182 0.14 0.35 -17.91
CA MET A 182 -0.21 -0.49 -16.76
C MET A 182 -0.72 0.36 -15.59
N THR A 183 -0.03 1.45 -15.26
CA THR A 183 -0.45 2.36 -14.17
C THR A 183 -1.77 3.04 -14.49
N THR A 184 -1.97 3.54 -15.71
CA THR A 184 -3.26 4.13 -16.12
C THR A 184 -4.39 3.11 -16.05
N GLY A 185 -4.16 1.88 -16.53
CA GLY A 185 -5.16 0.80 -16.44
C GLY A 185 -5.49 0.43 -14.99
N ALA A 186 -4.49 0.32 -14.11
CA ALA A 186 -4.67 0.09 -12.69
C ALA A 186 -5.47 1.22 -12.02
N ALA A 187 -5.12 2.48 -12.30
CA ALA A 187 -5.81 3.64 -11.75
C ALA A 187 -7.29 3.68 -12.17
N THR A 188 -7.58 3.46 -13.46
CA THR A 188 -8.96 3.35 -13.96
C THR A 188 -9.72 2.22 -13.25
N HIS A 189 -9.10 1.05 -13.08
CA HIS A 189 -9.73 -0.09 -12.40
C HIS A 189 -10.00 0.17 -10.91
N VAL A 190 -9.09 0.85 -10.21
CA VAL A 190 -9.30 1.27 -8.82
C VAL A 190 -10.47 2.26 -8.74
N VAL A 191 -10.50 3.29 -9.59
CA VAL A 191 -11.61 4.26 -9.64
C VAL A 191 -12.95 3.56 -9.83
N THR A 192 -13.04 2.65 -10.80
CA THR A 192 -14.26 1.86 -11.06
C THR A 192 -14.69 1.05 -9.84
N SER A 193 -13.74 0.48 -9.09
CA SER A 193 -14.04 -0.29 -7.87
C SER A 193 -14.55 0.59 -6.73
N GLN A 194 -14.19 1.88 -6.72
CA GLN A 194 -14.66 2.83 -5.72
C GLN A 194 -16.01 3.49 -6.07
N VAL A 195 -16.50 3.36 -7.30
CA VAL A 195 -17.79 3.94 -7.75
C VAL A 195 -18.96 3.47 -6.87
N LYS A 196 -18.97 2.22 -6.38
CA LYS A 196 -20.01 1.76 -5.42
C LYS A 196 -20.08 2.61 -4.16
N TYR A 197 -18.91 2.93 -3.60
CA TYR A 197 -18.82 3.66 -2.35
C TYR A 197 -19.19 5.13 -2.56
N LEU A 198 -18.85 5.70 -3.72
CA LEU A 198 -19.23 7.06 -4.10
C LEU A 198 -20.75 7.22 -4.28
N LEU A 199 -21.41 6.24 -4.89
CA LEU A 199 -22.86 6.29 -5.16
C LEU A 199 -23.73 5.74 -4.00
N GLY A 200 -23.13 5.08 -3.01
CA GLY A 200 -23.86 4.47 -1.89
C GLY A 200 -24.75 3.28 -2.28
N ILE A 201 -24.52 2.67 -3.45
CA ILE A 201 -25.33 1.56 -3.95
C ILE A 201 -24.78 0.23 -3.39
N LYS A 202 -25.67 -0.61 -2.84
CA LYS A 202 -25.35 -1.99 -2.49
C LYS A 202 -25.30 -2.84 -3.76
N MET A 203 -24.10 -3.02 -4.32
CA MET A 203 -23.90 -3.92 -5.46
C MET A 203 -23.51 -5.33 -4.97
N PRO A 204 -24.03 -6.41 -5.58
CA PRO A 204 -23.45 -7.72 -5.42
C PRO A 204 -22.04 -7.73 -6.01
N TYR A 205 -21.15 -8.57 -5.47
CA TYR A 205 -19.80 -8.67 -6.00
C TYR A 205 -19.82 -9.41 -7.34
N ILE A 206 -19.35 -8.74 -8.40
CA ILE A 206 -19.30 -9.29 -9.75
C ILE A 206 -17.83 -9.59 -10.07
N SER A 207 -17.47 -10.87 -10.04
CA SER A 207 -16.18 -11.36 -10.53
C SER A 207 -16.32 -11.98 -11.91
N GLY A 208 -15.50 -11.56 -12.87
CA GLY A 208 -15.43 -12.21 -14.18
C GLY A 208 -14.64 -11.42 -15.22
N PRO A 209 -14.29 -12.06 -16.36
CA PRO A 209 -13.83 -11.34 -17.53
C PRO A 209 -14.90 -10.33 -17.97
N LEU A 210 -14.50 -9.11 -18.32
CA LEU A 210 -15.38 -7.97 -18.60
C LEU A 210 -16.18 -7.44 -17.38
N GLY A 211 -15.85 -7.85 -16.14
CA GLY A 211 -16.52 -7.37 -14.92
C GLY A 211 -16.57 -5.83 -14.79
N PHE A 212 -15.55 -5.15 -15.31
CA PHE A 212 -15.54 -3.68 -15.46
C PHE A 212 -16.80 -3.15 -16.17
N PHE A 213 -17.16 -3.70 -17.33
CA PHE A 213 -18.32 -3.25 -18.10
C PHE A 213 -19.63 -3.59 -17.40
N TYR A 214 -19.71 -4.74 -16.74
CA TYR A 214 -20.89 -5.13 -15.96
C TYR A 214 -21.16 -4.19 -14.79
N ILE A 215 -20.11 -3.71 -14.10
CA ILE A 215 -20.25 -2.72 -13.03
C ILE A 215 -20.91 -1.44 -13.58
N TYR A 216 -20.44 -0.92 -14.72
CA TYR A 216 -21.05 0.27 -15.33
C TYR A 216 -22.49 0.03 -15.79
N ALA A 217 -22.76 -1.11 -16.44
CA ALA A 217 -24.12 -1.46 -16.86
C ALA A 217 -25.09 -1.50 -15.66
N TYR A 218 -24.67 -2.12 -14.55
CA TYR A 218 -25.46 -2.20 -13.32
C TYR A 218 -25.70 -0.81 -12.69
N VAL A 219 -24.67 0.07 -12.71
CA VAL A 219 -24.79 1.45 -12.21
C VAL A 219 -25.79 2.26 -13.04
N PHE A 220 -25.77 2.14 -14.36
CA PHE A 220 -26.72 2.85 -15.23
C PHE A 220 -28.15 2.37 -15.05
N GLU A 221 -28.35 1.06 -14.87
CA GLU A 221 -29.68 0.49 -14.61
C GLU A 221 -30.24 0.95 -13.26
N ASN A 222 -29.38 1.07 -12.24
CA ASN A 222 -29.77 1.39 -10.87
C ASN A 222 -29.58 2.87 -10.48
N ILE A 223 -29.44 3.78 -11.46
CA ILE A 223 -29.16 5.20 -11.19
C ILE A 223 -30.22 5.90 -10.32
N LYS A 224 -31.47 5.40 -10.33
CA LYS A 224 -32.56 5.93 -9.48
C LYS A 224 -32.47 5.51 -8.01
N SER A 225 -31.67 4.49 -7.69
CA SER A 225 -31.50 3.98 -6.31
C SER A 225 -30.35 4.66 -5.55
N VAL A 226 -29.70 5.65 -6.16
CA VAL A 226 -28.56 6.39 -5.58
C VAL A 226 -29.00 7.12 -4.32
N GLN A 227 -28.20 6.96 -3.26
CA GLN A 227 -28.39 7.72 -2.02
C GLN A 227 -27.82 9.12 -2.20
N LEU A 228 -28.70 10.12 -2.27
CA LEU A 228 -28.31 11.52 -2.50
C LEU A 228 -27.36 12.04 -1.41
N GLU A 229 -27.55 11.59 -0.16
CA GLU A 229 -26.67 11.94 0.96
C GLU A 229 -25.22 11.47 0.76
N ALA A 230 -25.04 10.22 0.31
CA ALA A 230 -23.71 9.66 0.04
C ALA A 230 -23.04 10.36 -1.15
N LEU A 231 -23.82 10.71 -2.17
CA LEU A 231 -23.32 11.42 -3.35
C LEU A 231 -22.87 12.84 -2.98
N LEU A 232 -23.64 13.59 -2.21
CA LEU A 232 -23.25 14.93 -1.76
C LEU A 232 -22.01 14.90 -0.88
N LEU A 233 -21.93 13.94 0.05
CA LEU A 233 -20.77 13.78 0.93
C LEU A 233 -19.50 13.44 0.15
N SER A 234 -19.59 12.51 -0.80
CA SER A 234 -18.45 12.13 -1.63
C SER A 234 -17.99 13.26 -2.55
N LEU A 235 -18.92 14.00 -3.15
CA LEU A 235 -18.62 15.18 -3.96
C LEU A 235 -17.95 16.27 -3.13
N LEU A 236 -18.49 16.58 -1.94
CA LEU A 236 -17.89 17.56 -1.02
C LEU A 236 -16.48 17.15 -0.61
N SER A 237 -16.27 15.87 -0.28
CA SER A 237 -14.96 15.33 0.08
C SER A 237 -13.95 15.48 -1.06
N ILE A 238 -14.33 15.13 -2.30
CA ILE A 238 -13.48 15.29 -3.48
C ILE A 238 -13.12 16.77 -3.71
N VAL A 239 -14.10 17.67 -3.61
CA VAL A 239 -13.88 19.12 -3.77
C VAL A 239 -12.92 19.64 -2.71
N VAL A 240 -13.10 19.26 -1.43
CA VAL A 240 -12.19 19.67 -0.34
C VAL A 240 -10.78 19.12 -0.57
N LEU A 241 -10.63 17.85 -0.95
CA LEU A 241 -9.33 17.24 -1.24
C LEU A 241 -8.62 17.95 -2.39
N VAL A 242 -9.31 18.21 -3.50
CA VAL A 242 -8.76 18.93 -4.66
C VAL A 242 -8.38 20.36 -4.28
N LEU A 243 -9.23 21.06 -3.53
CA LEU A 243 -8.96 22.42 -3.07
C LEU A 243 -7.73 22.46 -2.15
N VAL A 244 -7.62 21.54 -1.20
CA VAL A 244 -6.45 21.47 -0.31
C VAL A 244 -5.19 21.13 -1.10
N LYS A 245 -5.26 20.23 -2.09
CA LYS A 245 -4.12 19.90 -2.95
C LYS A 245 -3.66 21.12 -3.76
N GLU A 246 -4.59 21.82 -4.40
CA GLU A 246 -4.29 23.03 -5.18
C GLU A 246 -3.70 24.13 -4.29
N LEU A 247 -4.31 24.37 -3.12
CA LEU A 247 -3.77 25.33 -2.15
C LEU A 247 -2.36 24.92 -1.67
N ASN A 248 -2.11 23.64 -1.44
CA ASN A 248 -0.79 23.16 -1.02
C ASN A 248 0.28 23.39 -2.10
N GLU A 249 -0.04 23.17 -3.38
CA GLU A 249 0.86 23.47 -4.49
C GLU A 249 1.08 24.99 -4.67
N GLN A 250 0.03 25.80 -4.56
CA GLN A 250 0.12 27.26 -4.65
C GLN A 250 0.95 27.87 -3.50
N PHE A 251 0.79 27.36 -2.27
CA PHE A 251 1.49 27.84 -1.07
C PHE A 251 2.77 27.08 -0.72
N LYS A 252 3.26 26.21 -1.61
CA LYS A 252 4.48 25.39 -1.46
C LYS A 252 5.75 26.20 -1.15
N ARG A 253 5.80 27.48 -1.54
CA ARG A 253 6.92 28.38 -1.22
C ARG A 253 6.93 28.85 0.25
N LYS A 254 5.77 28.80 0.93
CA LYS A 254 5.58 29.33 2.30
C LYS A 254 5.35 28.24 3.34
N ILE A 255 4.78 27.09 2.93
CA ILE A 255 4.52 25.93 3.80
C ILE A 255 5.44 24.78 3.37
N LYS A 256 6.25 24.28 4.30
CA LYS A 256 7.27 23.25 4.03
C LYS A 256 6.86 21.84 4.50
N VAL A 257 5.68 21.72 5.11
CA VAL A 257 5.16 20.49 5.69
C VAL A 257 3.96 20.06 4.87
N VAL A 258 4.02 18.86 4.30
CA VAL A 258 2.86 18.21 3.68
C VAL A 258 1.95 17.80 4.84
N LEU A 259 0.79 18.45 4.94
CA LEU A 259 -0.21 18.10 5.95
C LEU A 259 -0.91 16.81 5.49
N PRO A 260 -1.00 15.78 6.34
CA PRO A 260 -1.80 14.60 6.03
C PRO A 260 -3.28 15.01 6.10
N VAL A 261 -3.85 15.32 4.93
CA VAL A 261 -5.24 15.80 4.80
C VAL A 261 -6.23 14.73 5.25
N ASP A 262 -5.87 13.46 5.10
CA ASP A 262 -6.64 12.30 5.60
C ASP A 262 -6.90 12.35 7.11
N LEU A 263 -5.97 12.92 7.90
CA LEU A 263 -6.15 13.07 9.35
C LEU A 263 -7.10 14.24 9.71
N VAL A 264 -7.16 15.26 8.86
CA VAL A 264 -8.07 16.41 9.06
C VAL A 264 -9.49 16.04 8.67
N LEU A 265 -9.67 15.20 7.65
CA LEU A 265 -10.98 14.73 7.21
C LEU A 265 -11.58 13.64 8.11
N ASP A 266 -10.75 12.88 8.84
CA ASP A 266 -11.23 11.87 9.80
C ASP A 266 -10.94 12.29 11.27
N PRO A 267 -11.75 13.18 11.86
CA PRO A 267 -11.66 13.52 13.28
C PRO A 267 -12.20 12.40 14.19
N SER A 268 -12.55 11.22 13.67
CA SER A 268 -13.25 10.16 14.39
C SER A 268 -12.35 8.99 14.81
N ALA A 269 -11.28 9.26 15.59
CA ALA A 269 -10.70 8.25 16.49
C ALA A 269 -9.82 8.87 17.60
N PRO A 270 -10.01 8.53 18.89
CA PRO A 270 -11.25 8.47 19.64
C PRO A 270 -11.21 9.41 20.88
N CYS A 271 -12.25 10.21 21.06
CA CYS A 271 -12.64 10.75 22.37
C CYS A 271 -13.97 10.12 22.80
N SER A 272 -14.00 8.79 23.01
CA SER A 272 -14.98 8.13 23.90
C SER A 272 -14.65 6.64 24.07
N PRO A 273 -14.61 6.08 25.30
CA PRO A 273 -14.23 4.68 25.52
C PRO A 273 -15.36 3.66 25.34
N ASN A 274 -16.55 4.02 24.83
CA ASN A 274 -17.76 3.20 25.02
C ASN A 274 -18.64 3.02 23.77
N GLU A 275 -18.10 2.72 22.59
CA GLU A 275 -18.96 2.21 21.49
C GLU A 275 -18.39 0.96 20.80
N HIS A 276 -19.24 -0.06 20.72
CA HIS A 276 -18.98 -1.35 20.08
C HIS A 276 -18.70 -1.20 18.56
N PRO A 277 -17.87 -2.07 17.94
CA PRO A 277 -17.30 -1.83 16.62
C PRO A 277 -18.23 -2.04 15.41
N LEU A 278 -19.54 -2.23 15.58
CA LEU A 278 -20.43 -2.70 14.51
C LEU A 278 -21.40 -1.65 13.96
N ARG A 279 -21.23 -0.37 14.29
CA ARG A 279 -22.19 0.66 13.89
C ARG A 279 -21.56 2.01 13.54
N SER A 280 -20.59 2.02 12.63
CA SER A 280 -20.17 3.29 12.00
C SER A 280 -20.31 3.21 10.48
N ALA A 281 -21.55 3.39 10.02
CA ALA A 281 -21.85 3.79 8.64
C ALA A 281 -22.97 4.84 8.56
N HIS A 282 -23.45 5.36 9.70
CA HIS A 282 -24.46 6.42 9.71
C HIS A 282 -24.33 7.24 11.00
N GLY A 283 -24.02 8.52 10.88
CA GLY A 283 -24.45 9.52 11.86
C GLY A 283 -23.40 10.46 12.43
N SER A 284 -23.55 11.73 12.07
CA SER A 284 -23.32 12.92 12.91
C SER A 284 -21.89 13.46 13.05
N PHE A 285 -21.47 14.24 12.06
CA PHE A 285 -20.44 15.26 12.20
C PHE A 285 -20.91 16.36 13.17
N ARG A 286 -20.25 16.49 14.33
CA ARG A 286 -20.23 17.75 15.10
C ARG A 286 -18.88 18.43 14.89
N SER A 287 -18.97 19.70 14.52
CA SER A 287 -17.88 20.61 14.18
C SER A 287 -16.94 20.84 15.37
N CYS A 288 -15.63 20.65 15.18
CA CYS A 288 -14.60 21.12 16.10
C CYS A 288 -13.46 21.78 15.31
N THR A 289 -13.53 23.11 15.22
CA THR A 289 -12.43 24.00 14.87
C THR A 289 -11.28 23.83 15.87
N CYS A 290 -10.11 23.40 15.40
CA CYS A 290 -8.87 23.58 16.15
C CYS A 290 -7.76 24.18 15.27
N ARG A 291 -7.43 25.42 15.60
CA ARG A 291 -6.38 26.27 15.04
C ARG A 291 -5.02 25.75 15.52
N LEU A 292 -4.12 25.34 14.62
CA LEU A 292 -2.73 25.04 14.97
C LEU A 292 -1.77 25.79 14.03
N ARG A 293 -0.94 26.61 14.66
CA ARG A 293 -0.03 27.61 14.11
C ARG A 293 1.39 27.13 14.37
N GLY A 294 2.22 27.07 13.32
CA GLY A 294 3.68 27.22 13.42
C GLY A 294 4.52 25.99 13.71
N LEU A 295 5.47 25.72 12.81
CA LEU A 295 6.88 25.29 12.98
C LEU A 295 7.28 24.50 11.72
N ALA A 296 7.95 25.11 10.73
CA ALA A 296 9.39 25.38 10.64
C ALA A 296 10.18 24.21 10.01
N GLY A 297 10.88 24.52 8.89
CA GLY A 297 12.07 23.88 8.25
C GLY A 297 12.20 22.35 8.15
N SER A 298 12.82 21.69 7.17
CA SER A 298 13.58 22.10 6.00
C SER A 298 13.44 21.02 4.89
N ARG A 299 14.22 21.14 3.81
CA ARG A 299 14.03 20.58 2.45
C ARG A 299 13.94 19.04 2.39
N THR A 300 12.91 18.51 1.75
CA THR A 300 12.98 17.25 0.95
C THR A 300 11.87 17.24 -0.10
N ARG A 301 12.25 17.62 -1.33
CA ARG A 301 11.49 17.32 -2.54
C ARG A 301 11.82 15.87 -2.93
N ILE A 302 10.87 15.20 -3.59
CA ILE A 302 11.01 13.93 -4.34
C ILE A 302 10.67 12.67 -3.53
N CYS A 303 9.41 12.20 -3.67
CA CYS A 303 9.01 10.78 -3.79
C CYS A 303 7.49 10.57 -3.65
N GLN A 304 6.75 11.50 -3.03
CA GLN A 304 5.35 11.25 -2.64
C GLN A 304 4.33 11.33 -3.79
N GLU A 305 4.70 11.88 -4.95
CA GLU A 305 3.81 11.98 -6.12
C GLU A 305 3.49 10.63 -6.78
N VAL A 306 4.27 9.57 -6.52
CA VAL A 306 4.01 8.26 -7.12
C VAL A 306 3.00 7.44 -6.31
N GLN A 307 2.88 7.66 -5.00
CA GLN A 307 2.10 6.78 -4.11
C GLN A 307 0.63 7.20 -3.92
N ILE A 308 0.25 8.39 -4.37
CA ILE A 308 -1.16 8.86 -4.26
C ILE A 308 -1.98 8.40 -5.48
N PHE A 309 -1.33 7.94 -6.56
CA PHE A 309 -1.99 7.48 -7.79
C PHE A 309 -1.47 6.15 -8.37
N SER A 310 -0.52 5.50 -7.72
CA SER A 310 -0.22 4.08 -7.97
C SER A 310 -0.77 3.27 -6.81
#